data_AF-A0A9D4EWL6-F1
#
_entry.id   AF-A0A9D4EWL6-F1
#
_cell.length_a   1.000
_cell.length_b   1.000
_cell.length_c   1.000
_cell.angle_alpha   90.00
_cell.angle_beta   90.00
_cell.angle_gamma   90.00
#
_symmetry.space_group_name_H-M   'P 1'
#
loop_
_entity.id
_entity.type
_entity.pdbx_description
1 polymer ?
#
loop_
_entity_poly.entity_id
_entity_poly.type
_entity_poly.pdbx_seq_one_letter_code
_entity_poly.pdbx_strand_id
1 'polypeptide(L)'
;MTVDYEYSSVMHYGIRAFSWNGAQTIKALHPDKESSIGEVFRKELSFTDVKVVSLMYQCAKQCDSSIICNNGGYVDQNCKCICPDGSDSCSKATPDDEDGECFNAHDSWKCAVLANKGECQRNPRFMLESCKKACRL
;
A
#
# COMPACT_ATOMS: atom_id res chain seq x y z
N MET A 1 -15.17 8.83 9.20
CA MET A 1 -14.01 8.16 8.56
C MET A 1 -14.20 8.25 7.07
N THR A 2 -13.26 8.87 6.36
CA THR A 2 -13.24 8.96 4.89
C THR A 2 -12.00 8.22 4.41
N VAL A 3 -12.20 7.03 3.84
CA VAL A 3 -11.16 6.26 3.15
C VAL A 3 -11.66 6.02 1.75
N ASP A 4 -10.83 6.31 0.76
CA ASP A 4 -11.19 6.22 -0.64
C ASP A 4 -11.26 4.77 -1.12
N TYR A 5 -11.96 4.56 -2.25
CA TYR A 5 -12.09 3.25 -2.86
C TYR A 5 -10.77 2.78 -3.46
N GLU A 6 -10.25 1.65 -2.98
CA GLU A 6 -8.98 1.07 -3.43
C GLU A 6 -9.20 -0.18 -4.27
N TYR A 7 -8.88 -0.11 -5.56
CA TYR A 7 -9.02 -1.21 -6.51
C TYR A 7 -8.12 -2.41 -6.18
N SER A 8 -6.95 -2.14 -5.60
CA SER A 8 -5.98 -3.16 -5.22
C SER A 8 -6.29 -3.85 -3.88
N SER A 9 -7.34 -3.42 -3.15
CA SER A 9 -7.75 -4.01 -1.88
C SER A 9 -7.91 -5.52 -1.99
N VAL A 10 -7.40 -6.26 -1.00
CA VAL A 10 -7.56 -7.71 -0.91
C VAL A 10 -9.02 -8.13 -0.79
N MET A 11 -9.86 -7.24 -0.27
CA MET A 11 -11.30 -7.47 -0.11
C MET A 11 -12.10 -7.24 -1.41
N HIS A 12 -11.48 -6.66 -2.44
CA HIS A 12 -12.13 -6.40 -3.71
C HIS A 12 -12.12 -7.66 -4.60
N TYR A 13 -13.31 -8.10 -5.01
CA TYR A 13 -13.50 -9.21 -5.95
C TYR A 13 -12.73 -9.04 -7.26
N GLY A 14 -12.30 -10.14 -7.87
CA GLY A 14 -11.67 -10.10 -9.18
C GLY A 14 -12.63 -9.75 -10.32
N ILE A 15 -12.10 -9.26 -11.44
CA ILE A 15 -12.88 -8.81 -12.61
C ILE A 15 -13.84 -9.87 -13.20
N ARG A 16 -13.59 -11.16 -12.94
CA ARG A 16 -14.39 -12.31 -13.41
C ARG A 16 -15.04 -13.09 -12.26
N ALA A 17 -15.10 -12.53 -11.06
CA ALA A 17 -15.67 -13.21 -9.89
C ALA A 17 -17.11 -13.68 -10.18
N PHE A 18 -17.40 -14.93 -9.83
CA PHE A 18 -18.72 -15.58 -10.03
C PHE A 18 -19.20 -15.65 -11.48
N SER A 19 -18.30 -15.51 -12.45
CA SER A 19 -18.65 -15.69 -13.87
C SER A 19 -18.90 -17.15 -14.22
N TRP A 20 -20.03 -17.45 -14.84
CA TRP A 20 -20.38 -18.81 -15.28
C TRP A 20 -19.70 -19.22 -16.59
N ASN A 21 -19.34 -18.25 -17.43
CA ASN A 21 -18.71 -18.46 -18.76
C ASN A 21 -17.31 -17.83 -18.86
N GLY A 22 -16.75 -17.38 -17.74
CA GLY A 22 -15.46 -16.70 -17.69
C GLY A 22 -15.46 -15.27 -18.25
N ALA A 23 -16.63 -14.72 -18.63
CA ALA A 23 -16.77 -13.32 -19.00
C ALA A 23 -16.55 -12.40 -17.80
N GLN A 24 -16.16 -11.15 -18.09
CA GLN A 24 -15.99 -10.12 -17.08
C GLN A 24 -17.33 -9.78 -16.42
N THR A 25 -17.37 -9.82 -15.09
CA THR A 25 -18.56 -9.52 -14.27
C THR A 25 -18.43 -8.18 -13.57
N ILE A 26 -17.22 -7.68 -13.38
CA ILE A 26 -16.94 -6.37 -12.76
C ILE A 26 -16.11 -5.55 -13.74
N LYS A 27 -16.62 -4.38 -14.12
CA LYS A 27 -15.98 -3.43 -15.02
C LYS A 27 -15.65 -2.14 -14.27
N ALA A 28 -14.38 -1.74 -14.27
CA ALA A 28 -13.99 -0.49 -13.63
C ALA A 28 -14.45 0.69 -14.50
N LEU A 29 -14.88 1.78 -13.86
CA LEU A 29 -15.13 3.04 -14.57
C LEU A 29 -13.84 3.61 -15.17
N HIS A 30 -12.71 3.33 -14.53
CA HIS A 30 -11.36 3.64 -14.99
C HIS A 30 -10.70 2.36 -15.53
N PRO A 31 -10.63 2.16 -16.86
CA PRO A 31 -10.13 0.92 -17.44
C PRO A 31 -8.68 0.59 -17.09
N ASP A 32 -7.85 1.60 -16.83
CA ASP A 32 -6.45 1.45 -16.39
C ASP A 32 -6.32 0.76 -15.03
N LYS A 33 -7.39 0.78 -14.21
CA LYS A 33 -7.43 0.17 -12.88
C LYS A 33 -7.90 -1.29 -12.88
N GLU A 34 -8.38 -1.80 -14.01
CA GLU A 34 -8.86 -3.20 -14.09
C GLU A 34 -7.76 -4.22 -13.83
N SER A 35 -6.51 -3.88 -14.18
CA SER A 35 -5.34 -4.71 -13.88
C SER A 35 -5.19 -4.91 -12.37
N SER A 36 -5.31 -3.84 -11.57
CA SER A 36 -5.24 -3.89 -10.10
C SER A 36 -6.34 -4.75 -9.47
N ILE A 37 -7.53 -4.77 -10.07
CA ILE A 37 -8.63 -5.64 -9.65
C ILE A 37 -8.36 -7.10 -10.04
N GLY A 38 -7.81 -7.32 -11.24
CA GLY A 38 -7.62 -8.63 -11.85
C GLY A 38 -6.53 -9.50 -11.21
N GLU A 39 -5.54 -8.91 -10.54
CA GLU A 39 -4.41 -9.61 -9.91
C GLU A 39 -4.77 -10.34 -8.59
N VAL A 40 -5.92 -11.01 -8.50
CA VAL A 40 -6.48 -11.55 -7.24
C VAL A 40 -5.49 -12.38 -6.42
N PHE A 41 -4.74 -13.31 -7.05
CA PHE A 41 -3.79 -14.18 -6.35
C PHE A 41 -2.50 -13.49 -5.89
N ARG A 42 -2.27 -12.24 -6.32
CA ARG A 42 -1.10 -11.42 -5.96
C ARG A 42 -1.47 -10.28 -5.01
N LYS A 43 -2.74 -10.19 -4.61
CA LYS A 43 -3.19 -9.15 -3.69
C LYS A 43 -2.63 -9.42 -2.30
N GLU A 44 -2.05 -8.38 -1.74
CA GLU A 44 -1.68 -8.27 -0.34
C GLU A 44 -2.60 -7.24 0.31
N LEU A 45 -2.51 -7.09 1.63
CA LEU A 45 -3.19 -5.98 2.31
C LEU A 45 -2.75 -4.66 1.68
N SER A 46 -3.67 -3.92 1.09
CA SER A 46 -3.41 -2.56 0.60
C SER A 46 -3.25 -1.59 1.78
N PHE A 47 -2.64 -0.43 1.55
CA PHE A 47 -2.50 0.59 2.58
C PHE A 47 -3.86 0.96 3.21
N THR A 48 -4.90 1.08 2.38
CA THR A 48 -6.25 1.40 2.83
C THR A 48 -6.89 0.25 3.62
N ASP A 49 -6.60 -1.02 3.30
CA ASP A 49 -7.09 -2.15 4.09
C ASP A 49 -6.58 -2.06 5.53
N VAL A 50 -5.28 -1.81 5.70
CA VAL A 50 -4.67 -1.67 7.03
C VAL A 50 -5.17 -0.40 7.73
N LYS A 51 -5.31 0.72 6.99
CA LYS A 51 -5.83 1.98 7.53
C LYS A 51 -7.25 1.84 8.06
N VAL A 52 -8.16 1.23 7.31
CA VAL A 52 -9.56 1.03 7.73
C VAL A 52 -9.63 0.24 9.03
N VAL A 53 -8.91 -0.89 9.11
CA VAL A 53 -8.87 -1.72 10.31
C VAL A 53 -8.27 -0.96 11.50
N SER A 54 -7.16 -0.25 11.29
CA SER A 54 -6.49 0.54 12.33
C SER A 54 -7.42 1.61 12.93
N LEU A 55 -8.14 2.34 12.07
CA LEU A 55 -9.08 3.36 12.49
C LEU A 55 -10.32 2.76 13.18
N MET A 56 -10.85 1.65 12.66
CA MET A 56 -12.02 0.97 13.21
C MET A 56 -11.77 0.45 14.63
N TYR A 57 -10.60 -0.15 14.86
CA TYR A 57 -10.20 -0.69 16.18
C TYR A 57 -9.48 0.32 17.07
N GLN A 58 -9.32 1.58 16.62
CA GLN A 58 -8.67 2.65 17.38
C GLN A 58 -7.25 2.26 17.83
N CYS A 59 -6.44 1.66 16.94
CA CYS A 59 -5.10 1.18 17.29
C CYS A 59 -4.21 2.25 17.91
N ALA A 60 -4.35 3.51 17.50
CA ALA A 60 -3.59 4.65 18.03
C ALA A 60 -4.14 5.22 19.35
N LYS A 61 -5.14 4.61 19.99
CA LYS A 61 -5.80 5.15 21.20
C LYS A 61 -4.85 5.44 22.37
N GLN A 62 -3.75 4.70 22.46
CA GLN A 62 -2.74 4.86 23.51
C GLN A 62 -1.64 5.87 23.17
N CYS A 63 -1.62 6.39 21.95
CA CYS A 63 -0.59 7.27 21.46
C CYS A 63 -0.89 8.73 21.75
N ASP A 64 0.15 9.55 21.82
CA ASP A 64 0.00 10.98 21.96
C ASP A 64 -0.69 11.56 20.71
N SER A 65 -1.68 12.41 20.94
CA SER A 65 -2.40 13.14 19.90
C SER A 65 -1.53 14.20 19.20
N SER A 66 -0.34 14.49 19.75
CA SER A 66 0.66 15.36 19.13
C SER A 66 1.34 14.73 17.90
N ILE A 67 1.24 13.41 17.71
CA ILE A 67 1.84 12.71 16.56
C ILE A 67 0.97 12.94 15.32
N ILE A 68 1.48 13.72 14.38
CA ILE A 68 0.80 14.04 13.12
C ILE A 68 1.51 13.31 11.98
N CYS A 69 0.75 12.52 11.22
CA CYS A 69 1.21 11.89 9.99
C CYS A 69 0.67 12.67 8.80
N ASN A 70 1.55 13.18 7.94
CA ASN A 70 1.20 13.92 6.74
C ASN A 70 0.97 12.97 5.55
N ASN A 71 0.67 13.52 4.38
CA ASN A 71 0.54 12.79 3.11
C ASN A 71 -0.43 11.59 3.18
N GLY A 72 -1.51 11.72 3.96
CA GLY A 72 -2.53 10.68 4.09
C GLY A 72 -2.15 9.49 4.99
N GLY A 73 -1.00 9.57 5.69
CA GLY A 73 -0.57 8.59 6.69
C GLY A 73 -1.46 8.53 7.93
N TYR A 74 -1.24 7.52 8.77
CA TYR A 74 -1.94 7.37 10.06
C TYR A 74 -1.01 6.75 11.11
N VAL A 75 -1.34 6.97 12.38
CA VAL A 75 -0.57 6.44 13.51
C VAL A 75 -0.97 4.98 13.77
N ASP A 76 0.01 4.09 13.94
CA ASP A 76 -0.22 2.69 14.32
C ASP A 76 -0.28 2.49 15.85
N GLN A 77 -0.46 1.24 16.27
CA GLN A 77 -0.45 0.86 17.69
C GLN A 77 0.89 1.08 18.40
N ASN A 78 1.98 1.21 17.66
CA ASN A 78 3.33 1.46 18.19
C ASN A 78 3.67 2.96 18.20
N CYS A 79 2.68 3.82 17.94
CA CYS A 79 2.85 5.27 17.86
C CYS A 79 3.83 5.71 16.78
N LYS A 80 3.88 4.96 15.67
CA LYS A 80 4.63 5.29 14.46
C LYS A 80 3.69 5.67 13.33
N CYS A 81 4.13 6.54 12.43
CA CYS A 81 3.38 6.86 11.23
C CYS A 81 3.56 5.76 10.19
N ILE A 82 2.44 5.25 9.68
CA ILE A 82 2.37 4.39 8.51
C ILE A 82 1.98 5.28 7.32
N CYS A 83 2.83 5.30 6.30
CA CYS A 83 2.68 6.17 5.15
C CYS A 83 2.19 5.40 3.92
N PRO A 84 1.46 6.04 2.98
CA PRO A 84 1.00 5.36 1.76
C PRO A 84 2.12 4.83 0.87
N ASP A 85 3.32 5.42 0.95
CA ASP A 85 4.49 4.94 0.23
C ASP A 85 5.24 3.81 0.96
N GLY A 86 4.69 3.35 2.09
CA GLY A 86 5.29 2.30 2.93
C GLY A 86 6.53 2.75 3.71
N SER A 87 6.84 4.04 3.74
CA SER A 87 7.86 4.63 4.60
C SER A 87 7.32 4.93 6.01
N ASP A 88 8.24 5.29 6.91
CA ASP A 88 7.92 5.83 8.24
C ASP A 88 8.14 7.36 8.32
N SER A 89 8.41 8.04 7.19
CA SER A 89 8.94 9.42 7.17
C SER A 89 7.89 10.51 7.02
N CYS A 90 6.62 10.17 6.72
CA CYS A 90 5.55 11.16 6.55
C CYS A 90 5.18 11.94 7.82
N SER A 91 5.81 11.66 8.97
CA SER A 91 5.69 12.46 10.20
C SER A 91 6.33 13.84 10.09
N LYS A 92 7.30 14.01 9.17
CA LYS A 92 7.98 15.30 8.97
C LYS A 92 7.37 16.00 7.76
N ALA A 93 7.05 17.28 7.91
CA ALA A 93 6.76 18.17 6.78
C ALA A 93 8.09 18.56 6.11
N THR A 94 8.78 17.59 5.53
CA THR A 94 9.87 17.90 4.60
C THR A 94 9.25 18.20 3.24
N PRO A 95 9.78 19.17 2.48
CA PRO A 95 9.53 19.21 1.05
C PRO A 95 9.90 17.83 0.52
N ASP A 96 9.03 17.28 -0.33
CA ASP A 96 9.17 15.94 -0.90
C ASP A 96 10.64 15.62 -1.20
N ASP A 97 11.09 14.45 -0.75
CA ASP A 97 12.38 13.87 -1.10
C ASP A 97 12.44 13.68 -2.63
N GLU A 98 12.61 14.78 -3.38
CA GLU A 98 13.04 14.84 -4.77
C GLU A 98 14.56 14.63 -4.85
N ASP A 99 15.07 13.63 -4.13
CA ASP A 99 16.41 13.10 -4.40
C ASP A 99 16.23 12.14 -5.58
N GLY A 100 16.43 12.68 -6.79
CA GLY A 100 16.05 12.11 -8.08
C GLY A 100 16.73 10.80 -8.48
N GLU A 101 17.22 9.97 -7.56
CA GLU A 101 17.90 8.71 -7.88
C GLU A 101 17.34 7.44 -7.20
N CYS A 102 16.62 7.53 -6.06
CA CYS A 102 16.14 6.32 -5.35
C CYS A 102 14.61 6.26 -5.21
N PHE A 103 13.95 5.63 -6.18
CA PHE A 103 12.49 5.40 -6.18
C PHE A 103 12.14 3.91 -6.40
N ASN A 104 10.91 3.53 -6.06
CA ASN A 104 10.34 2.24 -6.46
C ASN A 104 9.70 2.38 -7.85
N ALA A 105 10.11 1.56 -8.81
CA ALA A 105 9.47 1.51 -10.13
C ALA A 105 8.13 0.75 -10.10
N HIS A 106 7.91 -0.07 -9.08
CA HIS A 106 6.64 -0.69 -8.75
C HIS A 106 5.95 0.05 -7.59
N ASP A 107 4.68 -0.25 -7.34
CA ASP A 107 3.91 0.34 -6.25
C ASP A 107 4.67 0.30 -4.90
N SER A 108 4.85 1.47 -4.31
CA SER A 108 5.72 1.66 -3.13
C SER A 108 5.20 0.93 -1.91
N TRP A 109 3.88 0.91 -1.67
CA TRP A 109 3.29 0.15 -0.58
C TRP A 109 3.55 -1.34 -0.75
N LYS A 110 3.27 -1.90 -1.93
CA LYS A 110 3.57 -3.32 -2.23
C LYS A 110 5.07 -3.61 -2.07
N CYS A 111 5.94 -2.72 -2.53
CA CYS A 111 7.39 -2.85 -2.34
C CYS A 111 7.78 -2.88 -0.87
N ALA A 112 7.19 -2.04 -0.02
CA ALA A 112 7.42 -2.06 1.42
C ALA A 112 6.94 -3.36 2.06
N VAL A 113 5.76 -3.87 1.66
CA VAL A 113 5.26 -5.18 2.11
C VAL A 113 6.24 -6.30 1.72
N LEU A 114 6.73 -6.31 0.47
CA LEU A 114 7.70 -7.31 0.01
C LEU A 114 9.03 -7.21 0.77
N ALA A 115 9.55 -5.99 0.97
CA ALA A 115 10.76 -5.76 1.74
C ALA A 115 10.62 -6.29 3.19
N ASN A 116 9.50 -6.00 3.85
CA ASN A 116 9.18 -6.50 5.19
C ASN A 116 9.04 -8.03 5.25
N LYS A 117 8.72 -8.69 4.14
CA LYS A 117 8.70 -10.16 4.01
C LYS A 117 10.09 -10.77 3.74
N GLY A 118 11.14 -9.96 3.61
CA GLY A 118 12.50 -10.42 3.33
C GLY A 118 12.78 -10.69 1.85
N GLU A 119 11.97 -10.14 0.94
CA GLU A 119 12.17 -10.31 -0.51
C GLU A 119 13.44 -9.63 -1.01
N CYS A 120 13.97 -8.63 -0.30
CA CYS A 120 15.25 -8.02 -0.64
C CYS A 120 16.40 -9.04 -0.72
N GLN A 121 16.36 -10.08 0.12
CA GLN A 121 17.34 -11.16 0.13
C GLN A 121 16.87 -12.39 -0.66
N ARG A 122 15.57 -12.71 -0.60
CA ARG A 122 15.01 -13.93 -1.24
C ARG A 122 14.75 -13.77 -2.73
N ASN A 123 14.48 -12.55 -3.18
CA ASN A 123 14.17 -12.20 -4.55
C ASN A 123 14.91 -10.90 -4.95
N PRO A 124 16.26 -10.89 -4.85
CA PRO A 124 17.04 -9.67 -5.02
C PRO A 124 16.92 -9.10 -6.44
N ARG A 125 16.76 -9.96 -7.46
CA ARG A 125 16.66 -9.52 -8.86
C ARG A 125 15.45 -8.62 -9.08
N PHE A 126 14.27 -9.03 -8.64
CA PHE A 126 13.05 -8.23 -8.76
C PHE A 126 13.13 -6.97 -7.90
N MET A 127 13.57 -7.12 -6.64
CA MET A 127 13.61 -5.99 -5.71
C MET A 127 14.61 -4.92 -6.15
N LEU A 128 15.75 -5.30 -6.73
CA LEU A 128 16.71 -4.37 -7.34
C LEU A 128 16.16 -3.63 -8.56
N GLU A 129 15.30 -4.26 -9.35
CA GLU A 129 14.73 -3.61 -10.55
C GLU A 129 13.51 -2.74 -10.20
N SER A 130 12.68 -3.20 -9.26
CA SER A 130 11.32 -2.67 -9.05
C SER A 130 11.13 -1.95 -7.71
N CYS A 131 11.90 -2.30 -6.68
CA CYS A 131 11.66 -1.90 -5.29
C CYS A 131 12.92 -1.39 -4.56
N LYS A 132 13.82 -0.70 -5.29
CA LYS A 132 15.12 -0.23 -4.77
C LYS A 132 14.98 0.58 -3.48
N LYS A 133 14.08 1.57 -3.49
CA LYS A 133 13.81 2.44 -2.33
C LYS A 133 13.38 1.62 -1.11
N ALA A 134 12.48 0.65 -1.29
CA ALA A 134 12.03 -0.20 -0.18
C ALA A 134 13.13 -1.08 0.42
N CYS A 135 14.10 -1.52 -0.40
CA CYS A 135 15.26 -2.29 0.07
C CYS A 135 16.45 -1.45 0.52
N ARG A 136 16.39 -0.11 0.40
CA ARG A 136 17.49 0.82 0.70
C ARG A 136 18.76 0.50 -0.11
N LEU A 137 18.55 0.21 -1.41
CA LEU A 137 19.58 -0.15 -2.38
C LEU A 137 19.86 0.99 -3.36
#